data_AF-A0A9J7N4J3-F1
#
_entry.id   AF-A0A9J7N4J3-F1
#
_cell.length_a   1.000
_cell.length_b   1.000
_cell.length_c   1.000
_cell.angle_alpha   90.00
_cell.angle_beta   90.00
_cell.angle_gamma   90.00
#
_symmetry.space_group_name_H-M   'P 1'
#
loop_
_entity.id
_entity.type
_entity.pdbx_description
1 polymer ?
#
loop_
_entity_poly.entity_id
_entity_poly.type
_entity_poly.pdbx_seq_one_letter_code
_entity_poly.pdbx_strand_id
1 'polypeptide(L)'
;MSLTRVHRNAVQLLQYVASRTGLTEAVRKLQLARQFAASDDELKQLHLKWIPGILQEWLQKKAIQVFGERTWKYQDSLPPLPVPALKNTLDKYLESVKPFVTAEEYKHTETVVREFEEGVGQSLHQQLLERAKVKRNWLEDWWVDLMYLQSRHSLPLTSNVVGFVPVMDHMWSAIGVEPADRVPLFLSASLYLWKLLRK
;
A
#
# COMPACT_ATOMS: atom_id res chain seq x y z
N MET A 1 -33.83 37.85 -15.64
CA MET A 1 -32.42 37.92 -16.10
C MET A 1 -31.92 36.51 -16.36
N SER A 2 -31.58 36.19 -17.60
CA SER A 2 -31.30 34.81 -18.04
C SER A 2 -29.93 34.28 -17.58
N LEU A 3 -29.86 32.95 -17.40
CA LEU A 3 -28.68 32.14 -17.03
C LEU A 3 -27.43 32.38 -17.90
N THR A 4 -27.56 33.09 -19.02
CA THR A 4 -26.47 33.41 -19.96
C THR A 4 -25.53 34.53 -19.47
N ARG A 5 -25.90 35.28 -18.43
CA ARG A 5 -25.04 36.34 -17.84
C ARG A 5 -24.14 35.81 -16.71
N VAL A 6 -24.62 34.83 -15.93
CA VAL A 6 -23.85 34.20 -14.84
C VAL A 6 -22.76 33.27 -15.40
N HIS A 7 -23.04 32.58 -16.50
CA HIS A 7 -22.06 31.70 -17.16
C HIS A 7 -20.89 32.46 -17.79
N ARG A 8 -21.13 33.65 -18.36
CA ARG A 8 -20.06 34.48 -18.92
C ARG A 8 -19.09 34.99 -17.85
N ASN A 9 -19.60 35.29 -16.65
CA ASN A 9 -18.79 35.79 -15.53
C ASN A 9 -17.89 34.68 -14.92
N ALA A 10 -18.37 33.43 -14.86
CA ALA A 10 -17.58 32.31 -14.34
C ALA A 10 -16.43 31.91 -15.27
N VAL A 11 -16.65 31.95 -16.59
CA VAL A 11 -15.63 31.65 -17.60
C VAL A 11 -14.54 32.73 -17.62
N GLN A 12 -14.91 34.00 -17.51
CA GLN A 12 -13.95 35.10 -17.40
C GLN A 12 -13.16 35.05 -16.08
N LEU A 13 -13.77 34.65 -14.97
CA LEU A 13 -13.08 34.49 -13.68
C LEU A 13 -12.06 33.35 -13.70
N LEU A 14 -12.40 32.21 -14.32
CA LEU A 14 -11.50 31.06 -14.46
C LEU A 14 -10.34 31.33 -15.43
N GLN A 15 -10.59 32.05 -16.52
CA GLN A 15 -9.54 32.48 -17.45
C GLN A 15 -8.64 33.56 -16.82
N TYR A 16 -9.19 34.49 -16.04
CA TYR A 16 -8.45 35.50 -15.29
C TYR A 16 -7.54 34.89 -14.23
N VAL A 17 -8.02 33.90 -13.48
CA VAL A 17 -7.23 33.21 -12.44
C VAL A 17 -6.16 32.30 -13.05
N ALA A 18 -6.46 31.57 -14.13
CA ALA A 18 -5.49 30.73 -14.85
C ALA A 18 -4.36 31.55 -15.49
N SER A 19 -4.64 32.80 -15.90
CA SER A 19 -3.64 33.69 -16.51
C SER A 19 -2.68 34.35 -15.50
N ARG A 20 -2.96 34.29 -14.19
CA ARG A 20 -2.27 35.08 -13.16
C ARG A 20 -1.37 34.28 -12.20
N THR A 21 -1.57 32.96 -12.01
CA THR A 21 -0.97 32.28 -10.83
C THR A 21 -0.30 30.92 -11.04
N GLY A 22 -0.35 30.30 -12.23
CA GLY A 22 0.31 29.01 -12.46
C GLY A 22 -0.44 27.82 -11.81
N LEU A 23 -0.67 26.76 -12.58
CA LEU A 23 -1.62 25.67 -12.29
C LEU A 23 -1.31 24.80 -11.05
N THR A 24 -0.12 24.90 -10.46
CA THR A 24 0.35 24.00 -9.39
C THR A 24 -0.20 24.37 -8.01
N GLU A 25 -0.51 25.64 -7.74
CA GLU A 25 -0.89 26.11 -6.40
C GLU A 25 -2.40 26.00 -6.12
N ALA A 26 -3.25 26.20 -7.14
CA ALA A 26 -4.71 26.07 -6.99
C ALA A 26 -5.13 24.62 -6.71
N VAL A 27 -4.43 23.65 -7.32
CA VAL A 27 -4.66 22.21 -7.10
C VAL A 27 -4.20 21.81 -5.70
N ARG A 28 -3.04 22.33 -5.25
CA ARG A 28 -2.49 22.05 -3.91
C ARG A 28 -3.36 22.63 -2.79
N LYS A 29 -3.93 23.82 -2.97
CA LYS A 29 -4.88 24.44 -2.03
C LYS A 29 -6.21 23.70 -1.92
N LEU A 30 -6.67 23.07 -3.01
CA LEU A 30 -7.87 22.21 -3.01
C LEU A 30 -7.64 20.88 -2.28
N GLN A 31 -6.40 20.34 -2.34
CA GLN A 31 -6.00 19.15 -1.60
C GLN A 31 -5.80 19.41 -0.10
N LEU A 32 -5.21 20.55 0.27
CA LEU A 32 -5.09 21.00 1.66
C LEU A 32 -6.45 21.32 2.29
N ALA A 33 -7.36 21.99 1.58
CA ALA A 33 -8.71 22.29 2.07
C ALA A 33 -9.54 21.01 2.38
N ARG A 34 -9.23 19.89 1.72
CA ARG A 34 -9.86 18.58 2.00
C ARG A 34 -9.31 17.87 3.24
N GLN A 35 -8.07 18.16 3.65
CA GLN A 35 -7.44 17.52 4.81
C GLN A 35 -7.83 18.17 6.16
N PHE A 36 -8.40 19.38 6.15
CA PHE A 36 -8.70 20.15 7.37
C PHE A 36 -10.19 20.51 7.57
N ALA A 37 -11.10 20.05 6.70
CA ALA A 37 -12.53 20.27 6.91
C ALA A 37 -13.04 19.33 8.02
N ALA A 38 -13.56 19.91 9.11
CA ALA A 38 -13.91 19.17 10.33
C ALA A 38 -15.32 18.56 10.30
N SER A 39 -16.15 18.88 9.29
CA SER A 39 -17.45 18.22 9.06
C SER A 39 -18.03 18.44 7.65
N ASP A 40 -18.99 17.60 7.27
CA ASP A 40 -19.64 17.59 5.95
C ASP A 40 -20.42 18.88 5.59
N ASP A 41 -20.81 19.70 6.57
CA ASP A 41 -21.54 20.95 6.30
C ASP A 41 -20.62 22.09 5.84
N GLU A 42 -19.33 22.08 6.17
CA GLU A 42 -18.34 23.02 5.63
C GLU A 42 -17.99 22.71 4.16
N LEU A 43 -17.96 21.44 3.78
CA LEU A 43 -17.78 21.02 2.39
C LEU A 43 -18.96 21.42 1.50
N LYS A 44 -20.18 21.51 2.04
CA LYS A 44 -21.37 21.95 1.30
C LYS A 44 -21.39 23.46 1.03
N GLN A 45 -20.70 24.28 1.85
CA GLN A 45 -20.57 25.72 1.63
C GLN A 45 -19.54 26.07 0.54
N LEU A 46 -18.56 25.20 0.28
CA LEU A 46 -17.75 25.25 -0.92
C LEU A 46 -18.63 24.81 -2.10
N HIS A 47 -19.30 25.76 -2.76
CA HIS A 47 -20.15 25.56 -3.95
C HIS A 47 -19.38 24.97 -5.16
N LEU A 48 -18.90 23.72 -5.07
CA LEU A 48 -18.32 22.91 -6.14
C LEU A 48 -19.42 22.13 -6.89
N LYS A 49 -20.57 22.77 -7.13
CA LYS A 49 -21.79 22.15 -7.69
C LYS A 49 -21.87 22.16 -9.23
N TRP A 50 -20.77 22.35 -9.95
CA TRP A 50 -20.82 22.58 -11.42
C TRP A 50 -19.71 21.91 -12.24
N ILE A 51 -19.21 20.76 -11.80
CA ILE A 51 -18.48 19.89 -12.73
C ILE A 51 -19.48 18.83 -13.21
N PRO A 52 -20.01 18.92 -14.44
CA PRO A 52 -20.85 17.86 -15.01
C PRO A 52 -20.14 16.51 -14.86
N GLY A 53 -20.86 15.42 -14.57
CA GLY A 53 -20.26 14.10 -14.33
C GLY A 53 -19.27 13.66 -15.43
N ILE A 54 -19.56 14.02 -16.68
CA ILE A 54 -18.68 13.82 -17.84
C ILE A 54 -17.35 14.59 -17.70
N LEU A 55 -17.38 15.83 -17.20
CA LEU A 55 -16.20 16.66 -16.98
C LEU A 55 -15.39 16.18 -15.78
N GLN A 56 -16.05 15.64 -14.74
CA GLN A 56 -15.38 15.03 -13.59
C GLN A 56 -14.67 13.73 -14.00
N GLU A 57 -15.36 12.88 -14.76
CA GLU A 57 -14.79 11.66 -15.32
C GLU A 57 -13.66 11.98 -16.30
N TRP A 58 -13.81 13.01 -17.14
CA TRP A 58 -12.77 13.48 -18.04
C TRP A 58 -11.55 14.03 -17.29
N LEU A 59 -11.74 14.86 -16.25
CA LEU A 59 -10.66 15.39 -15.41
C LEU A 59 -9.95 14.27 -14.64
N GLN A 60 -10.67 13.27 -14.14
CA GLN A 60 -10.07 12.09 -13.50
C GLN A 60 -9.27 11.25 -14.50
N LYS A 61 -9.83 10.97 -15.69
CA LYS A 61 -9.10 10.27 -16.77
C LYS A 61 -7.86 11.06 -17.20
N LYS A 62 -7.95 12.38 -17.29
CA LYS A 62 -6.81 13.26 -17.59
C LYS A 62 -5.80 13.31 -16.45
N ALA A 63 -6.23 13.36 -15.20
CA ALA A 63 -5.32 13.32 -14.05
C ALA A 63 -4.59 11.98 -13.94
N ILE A 64 -5.26 10.86 -14.22
CA ILE A 64 -4.62 9.53 -14.31
C ILE A 64 -3.69 9.47 -15.54
N GLN A 65 -4.05 10.08 -16.66
CA GLN A 65 -3.18 10.13 -17.84
C GLN A 65 -1.93 11.02 -17.64
N VAL A 66 -2.07 12.13 -16.90
CA VAL A 66 -1.05 13.17 -16.74
C VAL A 66 -0.19 12.96 -15.49
N PHE A 67 -0.78 12.47 -14.41
CA PHE A 67 -0.15 12.26 -13.10
C PHE A 67 -0.19 10.82 -12.60
N GLY A 68 -0.95 9.94 -13.27
CA GLY A 68 -1.04 8.53 -12.89
C GLY A 68 0.21 7.80 -13.34
N GLU A 69 1.12 7.59 -12.40
CA GLU A 69 2.16 6.60 -12.60
C GLU A 69 1.53 5.22 -12.73
N ARG A 70 2.02 4.40 -13.67
CA ARG A 70 1.54 3.01 -13.79
C ARG A 70 1.88 2.26 -12.52
N THR A 71 0.96 1.45 -12.01
CA THR A 71 1.12 0.68 -10.76
C THR A 71 2.42 -0.12 -10.72
N TRP A 72 2.80 -0.72 -11.85
CA TRP A 72 3.98 -1.60 -11.95
C TRP A 72 5.21 -0.90 -12.55
N LYS A 73 5.19 0.43 -12.73
CA LYS A 73 6.25 1.21 -13.42
C LYS A 73 7.65 0.92 -12.88
N TYR A 74 7.78 0.70 -11.58
CA TYR A 74 9.07 0.51 -10.92
C TYR A 74 9.43 -0.94 -10.63
N GLN A 75 8.61 -1.91 -11.02
CA GLN A 75 8.82 -3.32 -10.68
C GLN A 75 10.17 -3.82 -11.21
N ASP A 76 10.58 -3.37 -12.40
CA ASP A 76 11.85 -3.75 -13.01
C ASP A 76 13.05 -2.99 -12.46
N SER A 77 12.84 -1.81 -11.85
CA SER A 77 13.89 -1.02 -11.22
C SER A 77 14.17 -1.39 -9.76
N LEU A 78 13.36 -2.26 -9.15
CA LEU A 78 13.60 -2.71 -7.77
C LEU A 78 14.92 -3.50 -7.68
N PRO A 79 15.77 -3.20 -6.68
CA PRO A 79 17.00 -3.94 -6.47
C PRO A 79 16.70 -5.40 -6.12
N PRO A 80 17.59 -6.34 -6.48
CA PRO A 80 17.49 -7.71 -6.03
C PRO A 80 17.53 -7.82 -4.49
N LEU A 81 16.88 -8.84 -3.93
CA LEU A 81 16.95 -9.13 -2.50
C LEU A 81 18.39 -9.48 -2.12
N PRO A 82 19.07 -8.71 -1.24
CA PRO A 82 20.44 -9.02 -0.86
C PRO A 82 20.52 -10.28 0.00
N VAL A 83 21.67 -10.94 0.01
CA VAL A 83 22.04 -11.95 0.99
C VAL A 83 22.88 -11.26 2.07
N PRO A 84 22.44 -11.19 3.34
CA PRO A 84 23.23 -10.60 4.41
C PRO A 84 24.52 -11.40 4.66
N ALA A 85 25.60 -10.74 5.08
CA ALA A 85 26.82 -11.45 5.45
C ALA A 85 26.55 -12.49 6.55
N LEU A 86 27.17 -13.67 6.42
CA LEU A 86 27.00 -14.77 7.38
C LEU A 86 27.28 -14.33 8.82
N LYS A 87 28.45 -13.74 9.06
CA LYS A 87 28.84 -13.23 10.38
C LYS A 87 27.79 -12.29 10.99
N ASN A 88 27.35 -11.28 10.22
CA ASN A 88 26.35 -10.32 10.70
C ASN A 88 25.02 -10.98 11.05
N THR A 89 24.65 -12.06 10.36
CA THR A 89 23.44 -12.83 10.63
C THR A 89 23.59 -13.63 11.93
N LEU A 90 24.75 -14.27 12.13
CA LEU A 90 25.06 -15.06 13.32
C LEU A 90 25.20 -14.19 14.58
N ASP A 91 25.84 -13.02 14.48
CA ASP A 91 25.94 -12.06 15.59
C ASP A 91 24.54 -11.61 16.05
N LYS A 92 23.65 -11.26 15.10
CA LYS A 92 22.27 -10.87 15.40
C LYS A 92 21.45 -12.02 15.96
N TYR A 93 21.68 -13.24 15.49
CA TYR A 93 21.05 -14.43 16.05
C TYR A 93 21.42 -14.61 17.53
N LEU A 94 22.72 -14.54 17.87
CA LEU A 94 23.19 -14.62 19.24
C LEU A 94 22.56 -13.54 20.14
N GLU A 95 22.54 -12.29 19.68
CA GLU A 95 21.86 -11.21 20.42
C GLU A 95 20.36 -11.51 20.64
N SER A 96 19.69 -12.08 19.64
CA SER A 96 18.25 -12.37 19.71
C SER A 96 17.88 -13.50 20.69
N VAL A 97 18.75 -14.49 20.86
CA VAL A 97 18.47 -15.64 21.75
C VAL A 97 18.81 -15.35 23.21
N LYS A 98 19.76 -14.45 23.45
CA LYS A 98 20.28 -14.09 24.77
C LYS A 98 19.21 -13.85 25.86
N PRO A 99 18.08 -13.16 25.63
CA PRO A 99 17.08 -12.94 26.69
C PRO A 99 16.24 -14.18 27.05
N PHE A 100 16.32 -15.26 26.29
CA PHE A 100 15.45 -16.44 26.45
C PHE A 100 16.17 -17.66 27.04
N VAL A 101 17.49 -17.58 27.20
CA VAL A 101 18.34 -18.73 27.58
C VAL A 101 19.15 -18.42 28.83
N THR A 102 19.52 -19.47 29.56
CA THR A 102 20.47 -19.37 30.67
C THR A 102 21.89 -19.04 30.17
N ALA A 103 22.77 -18.63 31.07
CA ALA A 103 24.17 -18.36 30.72
C ALA A 103 24.90 -19.60 30.19
N GLU A 104 24.56 -20.79 30.70
CA GLU A 104 25.13 -22.07 30.25
C GLU A 104 24.66 -22.40 28.82
N GLU A 105 23.36 -22.31 28.56
CA GLU A 105 22.78 -22.52 27.22
C GLU A 105 23.29 -21.49 26.21
N TYR A 106 23.47 -20.24 26.62
CA TYR A 106 24.04 -19.20 25.76
C TYR A 106 25.48 -19.54 25.37
N LYS A 107 26.33 -19.93 26.33
CA LYS A 107 27.72 -20.34 26.06
C LYS A 107 27.80 -21.56 25.13
N HIS A 108 26.89 -22.51 25.31
CA HIS A 108 26.75 -23.63 24.39
C HIS A 108 26.36 -23.15 22.98
N THR A 109 25.39 -22.24 22.88
CA THR A 109 24.93 -21.67 21.61
C THR A 109 26.04 -20.89 20.90
N GLU A 110 26.86 -20.11 21.61
CA GLU A 110 28.04 -19.45 21.05
C GLU A 110 29.03 -20.44 20.44
N THR A 111 29.23 -21.58 21.09
CA THR A 111 30.11 -22.65 20.58
C THR A 111 29.55 -23.23 19.29
N VAL A 112 28.25 -23.58 19.26
CA VAL A 112 27.57 -24.09 18.06
C VAL A 112 27.61 -23.09 16.91
N VAL A 113 27.37 -21.80 17.19
CA VAL A 113 27.40 -20.73 16.19
C VAL A 113 28.80 -20.58 15.60
N ARG A 114 29.85 -20.61 16.43
CA ARG A 114 31.24 -20.55 15.94
C ARG A 114 31.58 -21.76 15.07
N GLU A 115 31.23 -22.97 15.50
CA GLU A 115 31.45 -24.20 14.72
C GLU A 115 30.70 -24.17 13.38
N PHE A 116 29.49 -23.60 13.35
CA PHE A 116 28.75 -23.39 12.12
C PHE A 116 29.41 -22.34 11.22
N GLU A 117 29.83 -21.20 11.78
CA GLU A 117 30.51 -20.11 11.06
C GLU A 117 31.82 -20.57 10.43
N GLU A 118 32.61 -21.37 11.13
CA GLU A 118 33.92 -21.86 10.67
C GLU A 118 33.80 -23.14 9.82
N GLY A 119 32.66 -23.83 9.90
CA GLY A 119 32.41 -25.11 9.25
C GLY A 119 31.39 -25.04 8.11
N VAL A 120 30.34 -25.87 8.24
CA VAL A 120 29.34 -26.09 7.16
C VAL A 120 28.60 -24.82 6.75
N GLY A 121 28.48 -23.83 7.64
CA GLY A 121 27.81 -22.56 7.37
C GLY A 121 28.44 -21.78 6.22
N GLN A 122 29.76 -21.83 6.03
CA GLN A 122 30.43 -21.19 4.89
C GLN A 122 30.00 -21.83 3.56
N SER A 123 29.97 -23.16 3.49
CA SER A 123 29.57 -23.90 2.30
C SER A 123 28.11 -23.62 1.94
N LEU A 124 27.22 -23.64 2.94
CA LEU A 124 25.80 -23.33 2.74
C LEU A 124 25.60 -21.87 2.33
N HIS A 125 26.33 -20.94 2.94
CA HIS A 125 26.26 -19.53 2.59
C HIS A 125 26.76 -19.25 1.17
N GLN A 126 27.83 -19.93 0.74
CA GLN A 126 28.30 -19.84 -0.65
C GLN A 126 27.25 -20.34 -1.63
N GLN A 127 26.60 -21.47 -1.36
CA GLN A 127 25.51 -21.98 -2.19
C GLN A 127 24.33 -21.00 -2.25
N LEU A 128 24.01 -20.33 -1.13
CA LEU A 128 23.00 -19.29 -1.09
C LEU A 128 23.36 -18.07 -1.95
N LEU A 129 24.63 -17.66 -1.92
CA LEU A 129 25.14 -16.58 -2.79
C LEU A 129 25.04 -16.97 -4.27
N GLU A 130 25.43 -18.20 -4.64
CA GLU A 130 25.27 -18.69 -6.02
C GLU A 130 23.80 -18.70 -6.47
N ARG A 131 22.89 -19.12 -5.59
CA ARG A 131 21.45 -19.06 -5.86
C ARG A 131 20.97 -17.62 -6.09
N ALA A 132 21.46 -16.67 -5.30
CA ALA A 132 21.07 -15.27 -5.41
C ALA A 132 21.57 -14.60 -6.69
N LYS A 133 22.64 -15.09 -7.32
CA LYS A 133 23.12 -14.56 -8.61
C LYS A 133 22.12 -14.75 -9.76
N VAL A 134 21.31 -15.81 -9.70
CA VAL A 134 20.38 -16.19 -10.79
C VAL A 134 18.92 -15.82 -10.49
N LYS A 135 18.62 -15.14 -9.37
CA LYS A 135 17.26 -14.78 -8.95
C LYS A 135 17.20 -13.33 -8.48
N ARG A 136 16.18 -12.58 -8.92
CA ARG A 136 15.90 -11.22 -8.38
C ARG A 136 15.48 -11.28 -6.91
N ASN A 137 14.74 -12.32 -6.51
CA ASN A 137 14.43 -12.64 -5.14
C ASN A 137 14.77 -14.11 -4.90
N TRP A 138 15.83 -14.37 -4.15
CA TRP A 138 16.33 -15.74 -3.91
C TRP A 138 15.46 -16.54 -2.93
N LEU A 139 14.61 -15.85 -2.16
CA LEU A 139 13.81 -16.38 -1.07
C LEU A 139 12.34 -16.65 -1.46
N GLU A 140 11.82 -15.96 -2.49
CA GLU A 140 10.38 -15.95 -2.82
C GLU A 140 9.74 -17.35 -2.92
N ASP A 141 10.31 -18.24 -3.74
CA ASP A 141 9.80 -19.60 -3.94
C ASP A 141 9.93 -20.45 -2.67
N TRP A 142 11.08 -20.41 -2.00
CA TRP A 142 11.27 -21.10 -0.74
C TRP A 142 10.30 -20.64 0.35
N TRP A 143 10.06 -19.33 0.46
CA TRP A 143 9.14 -18.78 1.44
C TRP A 143 7.70 -19.23 1.17
N VAL A 144 7.25 -19.11 -0.08
CA VAL A 144 5.89 -19.52 -0.48
C VAL A 144 5.68 -21.01 -0.22
N ASP A 145 6.63 -21.84 -0.63
CA ASP A 145 6.53 -23.29 -0.48
C ASP A 145 6.58 -23.72 0.99
N LEU A 146 7.63 -23.34 1.71
CA LEU A 146 7.89 -23.84 3.07
C LEU A 146 6.92 -23.25 4.09
N MET A 147 6.58 -21.97 3.98
CA MET A 147 5.73 -21.32 4.98
C MET A 147 4.24 -21.54 4.76
N TYR A 148 3.81 -21.74 3.52
CA TYR A 148 2.39 -21.82 3.19
C TYR A 148 2.02 -23.13 2.51
N LEU A 149 2.59 -23.43 1.34
CA LEU A 149 2.05 -24.50 0.48
C LEU A 149 2.33 -25.92 1.00
N GLN A 150 3.41 -26.11 1.76
CA GLN A 150 3.74 -27.40 2.37
C GLN A 150 3.06 -27.62 3.73
N SER A 151 2.55 -26.56 4.37
CA SER A 151 1.87 -26.69 5.65
C SER A 151 0.60 -27.52 5.52
N ARG A 152 0.40 -28.44 6.46
CA ARG A 152 -0.79 -29.31 6.53
C ARG A 152 -1.81 -28.84 7.58
N HIS A 153 -1.56 -27.70 8.22
CA HIS A 153 -2.45 -27.13 9.21
C HIS A 153 -3.69 -26.51 8.56
N SER A 154 -4.78 -26.44 9.33
CA SER A 154 -6.04 -25.83 8.88
C SER A 154 -5.91 -24.32 8.68
N LEU A 155 -6.04 -23.86 7.43
CA LEU A 155 -5.83 -22.46 7.04
C LEU A 155 -6.69 -21.41 7.79
N PRO A 156 -8.00 -21.62 8.04
CA PRO A 156 -8.87 -20.57 8.59
C PRO A 156 -8.41 -19.98 9.92
N LEU A 157 -7.74 -20.76 10.77
CA LEU A 157 -7.27 -20.32 12.07
C LEU A 157 -5.76 -20.04 12.10
N THR A 158 -4.97 -20.81 11.36
CA THR A 158 -3.51 -20.80 11.53
C THR A 158 -2.76 -19.92 10.55
N SER A 159 -3.40 -19.51 9.43
CA SER A 159 -2.71 -18.77 8.37
C SER A 159 -3.53 -17.61 7.81
N ASN A 160 -4.83 -17.78 7.60
CA ASN A 160 -5.66 -16.71 7.05
C ASN A 160 -5.75 -15.53 8.03
N VAL A 161 -5.42 -14.34 7.55
CA VAL A 161 -5.57 -13.09 8.30
C VAL A 161 -6.90 -12.43 7.92
N VAL A 162 -7.67 -12.01 8.91
CA VAL A 162 -8.93 -11.28 8.71
C VAL A 162 -8.74 -9.84 9.15
N GLY A 163 -9.15 -8.90 8.30
CA GLY A 163 -9.25 -7.48 8.62
C GLY A 163 -10.69 -7.02 8.59
N PHE A 164 -11.09 -6.22 9.57
CA PHE A 164 -12.41 -5.60 9.61
C PHE A 164 -12.36 -4.26 8.89
N VAL A 165 -13.33 -4.00 8.01
CA VAL A 165 -13.45 -2.68 7.38
C VAL A 165 -14.11 -1.75 8.40
N PRO A 166 -13.48 -0.63 8.80
CA PRO A 166 -13.97 0.24 9.87
C PRO A 166 -15.10 1.17 9.38
N VAL A 167 -16.10 0.64 8.68
CA VAL A 167 -17.26 1.41 8.17
C VAL A 167 -18.30 1.69 9.25
N MET A 168 -18.22 0.99 10.38
CA MET A 168 -19.27 0.98 11.39
C MET A 168 -19.26 2.22 12.29
N ASP A 169 -18.14 2.93 12.35
CA ASP A 169 -17.96 4.06 13.27
C ASP A 169 -18.44 5.41 12.67
N HIS A 170 -18.60 5.50 11.35
CA HIS A 170 -18.87 6.78 10.66
C HIS A 170 -19.80 6.68 9.44
N MET A 171 -19.98 5.50 8.83
CA MET A 171 -20.81 5.36 7.64
C MET A 171 -22.09 4.54 7.88
N TRP A 172 -22.03 3.49 8.71
CA TRP A 172 -23.18 2.63 8.95
C TRP A 172 -23.32 2.18 10.39
N SER A 173 -24.47 2.47 11.01
CA SER A 173 -24.83 1.94 12.33
C SER A 173 -24.86 0.41 12.33
N ALA A 174 -24.46 -0.22 13.44
CA ALA A 174 -24.64 -1.67 13.63
C ALA A 174 -26.11 -2.12 13.70
N ILE A 175 -27.03 -1.18 13.91
CA ILE A 175 -28.44 -1.45 14.17
C ILE A 175 -29.29 -0.88 13.04
N GLY A 176 -30.24 -1.68 12.53
CA GLY A 176 -31.32 -1.21 11.66
C GLY A 176 -30.99 -1.05 10.18
N VAL A 177 -29.89 -1.64 9.68
CA VAL A 177 -29.55 -1.67 8.26
C VAL A 177 -29.39 -3.11 7.81
N GLU A 178 -30.11 -3.51 6.77
CA GLU A 178 -30.07 -4.86 6.23
C GLU A 178 -28.75 -5.09 5.46
N PRO A 179 -28.14 -6.29 5.54
CA PRO A 179 -26.94 -6.62 4.76
C PRO A 179 -27.12 -6.39 3.25
N ALA A 180 -28.34 -6.56 2.74
CA ALA A 180 -28.70 -6.35 1.34
C ALA A 180 -28.40 -4.94 0.82
N ASP A 181 -28.41 -3.92 1.69
CA ASP A 181 -28.16 -2.52 1.32
C ASP A 181 -26.65 -2.20 1.26
N ARG A 182 -25.81 -3.01 1.89
CA ARG A 182 -24.36 -2.79 2.01
C ARG A 182 -23.55 -3.56 0.98
N VAL A 183 -23.96 -4.79 0.68
CA VAL A 183 -23.26 -5.69 -0.26
C VAL A 183 -23.04 -5.06 -1.63
N PRO A 184 -24.04 -4.40 -2.28
CA PRO A 184 -23.83 -3.78 -3.58
C PRO A 184 -22.75 -2.69 -3.57
N LEU A 185 -22.63 -1.92 -2.48
CA LEU A 185 -21.61 -0.87 -2.38
C LEU A 185 -20.21 -1.48 -2.30
N PHE A 186 -20.01 -2.47 -1.43
CA PHE A 186 -18.71 -3.15 -1.30
C PHE A 186 -18.30 -3.85 -2.59
N LEU A 187 -19.25 -4.51 -3.25
CA LEU A 187 -19.01 -5.16 -4.53
C LEU A 187 -18.62 -4.13 -5.60
N SER A 188 -19.38 -3.04 -5.71
CA SER A 188 -19.10 -1.96 -6.66
C SER A 188 -17.73 -1.33 -6.42
N ALA A 189 -17.38 -1.04 -5.16
CA ALA A 189 -16.07 -0.50 -4.78
C ALA A 189 -14.93 -1.48 -5.11
N SER A 190 -15.11 -2.77 -4.81
CA SER A 190 -14.12 -3.82 -5.11
C SER A 190 -13.91 -3.99 -6.61
N LEU A 191 -14.99 -3.99 -7.39
CA LEU A 191 -14.93 -4.05 -8.85
C LEU A 191 -14.29 -2.79 -9.44
N TYR A 192 -14.52 -1.62 -8.84
CA TYR A 192 -13.87 -0.39 -9.26
C TYR A 192 -12.36 -0.43 -9.00
N LEU A 193 -11.93 -0.88 -7.82
CA LEU A 193 -10.51 -1.10 -7.51
C LEU A 193 -9.86 -2.09 -8.48
N TRP A 194 -10.53 -3.22 -8.75
CA TRP A 194 -10.09 -4.19 -9.75
C TRP A 194 -9.94 -3.58 -11.14
N LYS A 195 -10.89 -2.74 -11.58
CA LYS A 195 -10.80 -2.00 -12.85
C LYS A 195 -9.64 -1.02 -12.88
N LEU A 196 -9.27 -0.40 -11.75
CA LEU A 196 -8.12 0.49 -11.66
C LEU A 196 -6.80 -0.27 -11.74
N LEU A 197 -6.67 -1.40 -11.04
CA LEU A 197 -5.45 -2.22 -11.04
C LEU A 197 -5.14 -2.86 -12.40
N ARG A 198 -6.14 -3.01 -13.26
CA ARG A 198 -5.99 -3.58 -14.62
C ARG A 198 -5.58 -2.57 -15.69
N LYS A 199 -5.57 -1.27 -15.37
CA LYS A 199 -5.17 -0.21 -16.30
C LYS A 199 -3.68 0.07 -16.21
#